data_AF-A0A7X7UBU8-F1
#
_entry.id   AF-A0A7X7UBU8-F1
#
_cell.length_a   1.000
_cell.length_b   1.000
_cell.length_c   1.000
_cell.angle_alpha   90.00
_cell.angle_beta   90.00
_cell.angle_gamma   90.00
#
_symmetry.space_group_name_H-M   'P 1'
#
loop_
_entity.id
_entity.type
_entity.pdbx_description
1 polymer ?
#
loop_
_entity_poly.entity_id
_entity_poly.type
_entity_poly.pdbx_seq_one_letter_code
_entity_poly.pdbx_strand_id
1 'polypeptide(L)'
;MKKILAKIAAPPAYRLALLVVNRASDAWLVRNLGRARSFFARRKPDDLAVTALGDLIKIFQDPAASLLARRLIREARPAQFKAVVRGAIR
;
A
#
# COMPACT_ATOMS: atom_id res chain seq x y z
N MET A 1 10.14 -21.52 0.72
CA MET A 1 8.98 -20.96 -0.01
C MET A 1 8.79 -19.45 0.18
N LYS A 2 8.76 -18.91 1.42
CA LYS A 2 8.57 -17.46 1.71
C LYS A 2 9.50 -16.48 0.95
N LYS A 3 10.80 -16.80 0.82
CA LYS A 3 11.77 -15.96 0.08
C LYS A 3 11.50 -15.88 -1.43
N ILE A 4 10.96 -16.94 -2.01
CA ILE A 4 10.63 -17.04 -3.44
C ILE A 4 9.36 -16.22 -3.70
N LEU A 5 8.34 -16.37 -2.87
CA LEU A 5 7.11 -15.56 -2.90
C LEU A 5 7.41 -14.06 -2.80
N ALA A 6 8.28 -13.63 -1.89
CA ALA A 6 8.69 -12.22 -1.78
C ALA A 6 9.42 -11.71 -3.04
N LYS A 7 10.22 -12.56 -3.70
CA LYS A 7 10.94 -12.20 -4.94
C LYS A 7 9.99 -12.07 -6.14
N ILE A 8 8.90 -12.85 -6.17
CA ILE A 8 7.90 -12.84 -7.23
C ILE A 8 6.86 -11.72 -7.01
N ALA A 9 6.44 -11.48 -5.77
CA ALA A 9 5.39 -10.51 -5.44
C ALA A 9 5.88 -9.06 -5.39
N ALA A 10 7.14 -8.81 -5.04
CA ALA A 10 7.65 -7.44 -4.89
C ALA A 10 7.67 -6.63 -6.21
N PRO A 11 8.12 -7.18 -7.37
CA PRO A 11 8.09 -6.44 -8.64
C PRO A 11 6.68 -5.99 -9.10
N PRO A 12 5.64 -6.86 -9.14
CA PRO A 12 4.30 -6.44 -9.52
C PRO A 12 3.69 -5.49 -8.48
N ALA A 13 3.91 -5.72 -7.18
CA ALA A 13 3.41 -4.82 -6.14
C ALA A 13 4.02 -3.41 -6.24
N TYR A 14 5.32 -3.31 -6.54
CA TYR A 14 5.99 -2.03 -6.76
C TYR A 14 5.47 -1.30 -8.01
N ARG A 15 5.31 -2.03 -9.12
CA ARG A 15 4.74 -1.47 -10.36
C ARG A 15 3.32 -0.97 -10.17
N LEU A 16 2.50 -1.71 -9.42
CA LEU A 16 1.15 -1.29 -9.06
C LEU A 16 1.16 -0.05 -8.17
N ALA A 17 2.02 0.00 -7.15
CA ALA A 17 2.16 1.15 -6.27
C ALA A 17 2.54 2.43 -7.05
N LEU A 18 3.53 2.33 -7.96
CA LEU A 18 3.91 3.44 -8.84
C LEU A 18 2.77 3.88 -9.75
N LEU A 19 2.07 2.93 -10.38
CA LEU A 19 0.98 3.24 -11.29
C LEU A 19 -0.15 3.98 -10.57
N VAL A 20 -0.51 3.50 -9.38
CA VAL A 20 -1.53 4.10 -8.52
C VAL A 20 -1.11 5.51 -8.09
N VAL A 21 0.12 5.70 -7.61
CA VAL A 21 0.65 7.00 -7.17
C VAL A 21 0.83 8.01 -8.31
N ASN A 22 1.00 7.56 -9.54
CA ASN A 22 1.18 8.45 -10.68
C ASN A 22 -0.13 8.83 -11.37
N ARG A 23 -1.18 8.01 -11.27
CA ARG A 23 -2.42 8.20 -12.04
C ARG A 23 -3.66 8.47 -11.19
N ALA A 24 -3.69 8.02 -9.95
CA ALA A 24 -4.88 8.18 -9.11
C ALA A 24 -4.87 9.52 -8.37
N SER A 25 -6.02 10.18 -8.30
CA SER A 25 -6.26 11.28 -7.36
C SER A 25 -6.38 10.75 -5.94
N ASP A 26 -6.06 11.58 -4.95
CA ASP A 26 -6.19 11.22 -3.52
C ASP A 26 -7.63 10.85 -3.16
N ALA A 27 -8.61 11.60 -3.67
CA ALA A 27 -10.03 11.28 -3.47
C ALA A 27 -10.42 9.90 -4.00
N TRP A 28 -9.91 9.52 -5.18
CA TRP A 28 -10.16 8.19 -5.75
C TRP A 28 -9.48 7.10 -4.91
N LEU A 29 -8.25 7.35 -4.45
CA LEU A 29 -7.51 6.42 -3.59
C LEU A 29 -8.24 6.18 -2.28
N VAL A 30 -8.59 7.24 -1.55
CA VAL A 30 -9.30 7.17 -0.28
C VAL A 30 -10.61 6.41 -0.43
N ARG A 31 -11.36 6.64 -1.51
CA ARG A 31 -12.62 5.91 -1.78
C ARG A 31 -12.39 4.41 -1.97
N ASN A 32 -11.38 4.02 -2.74
CA ASN A 32 -11.09 2.59 -2.99
C ASN A 32 -10.51 1.90 -1.76
N LEU A 33 -9.63 2.58 -1.02
CA LEU A 33 -9.12 2.09 0.27
C LEU A 33 -10.26 1.92 1.28
N GLY A 34 -11.21 2.84 1.35
CA GLY A 34 -12.40 2.73 2.20
C GLY A 34 -13.30 1.54 1.84
N ARG A 35 -13.48 1.26 0.55
CA ARG A 35 -14.19 0.06 0.07
C ARG A 35 -13.46 -1.22 0.44
N ALA A 36 -12.15 -1.28 0.19
CA ALA A 36 -11.32 -2.42 0.55
C ALA A 36 -11.35 -2.66 2.07
N ARG A 37 -11.18 -1.61 2.87
CA ARG A 37 -11.24 -1.67 4.33
C ARG A 37 -12.58 -2.22 4.80
N SER A 38 -13.69 -1.70 4.27
CA SER A 38 -15.04 -2.20 4.61
C SER A 38 -15.22 -3.67 4.24
N PHE A 39 -14.69 -4.09 3.09
CA PHE A 39 -14.74 -5.48 2.65
C PHE A 39 -13.95 -6.42 3.58
N PHE A 40 -12.73 -6.04 3.94
CA PHE A 40 -11.92 -6.83 4.89
C PHE A 40 -12.53 -6.81 6.29
N ALA A 41 -12.99 -5.67 6.78
CA ALA A 41 -13.60 -5.54 8.11
C ALA A 41 -14.87 -6.39 8.28
N ARG A 42 -15.66 -6.56 7.21
CA ARG A 42 -16.83 -7.46 7.23
C ARG A 42 -16.46 -8.94 7.33
N ARG A 43 -15.29 -9.34 6.83
CA ARG A 43 -14.84 -10.74 6.86
C ARG A 43 -14.02 -11.05 8.10
N LYS A 44 -13.13 -10.14 8.49
CA LYS A 44 -12.20 -10.24 9.62
C LYS A 44 -11.93 -8.84 10.17
N PRO A 45 -12.68 -8.38 11.19
CA PRO A 45 -12.55 -7.02 11.71
C PRO A 45 -11.17 -6.75 12.33
N ASP A 46 -10.56 -7.76 12.95
CA ASP A 46 -9.27 -7.64 13.66
C ASP A 46 -8.04 -7.95 12.78
N ASP A 47 -8.23 -8.04 11.46
CA ASP A 47 -7.12 -8.27 10.54
C ASP A 47 -6.22 -7.04 10.48
N LEU A 48 -4.90 -7.25 10.54
CA LEU A 48 -3.90 -6.19 10.36
C LEU A 48 -4.11 -5.42 9.04
N ALA A 49 -4.70 -6.04 8.03
CA ALA A 49 -5.09 -5.38 6.80
C ALA A 49 -6.11 -4.25 7.01
N VAL A 50 -7.06 -4.39 7.93
CA VAL A 50 -8.08 -3.37 8.23
C VAL A 50 -7.43 -2.14 8.86
N THR A 51 -6.50 -2.35 9.78
CA THR A 51 -5.70 -1.30 10.42
C THR A 51 -4.81 -0.60 9.42
N ALA A 52 -4.03 -1.36 8.64
CA ALA A 52 -3.13 -0.81 7.62
C ALA A 52 -3.88 0.02 6.56
N LEU A 53 -5.05 -0.44 6.10
CA LEU A 53 -5.89 0.32 5.17
C LEU A 53 -6.44 1.60 5.82
N GLY A 54 -6.75 1.58 7.12
CA GLY A 54 -7.15 2.77 7.87
C GLY A 54 -6.06 3.82 7.95
N ASP A 55 -4.82 3.42 8.20
CA ASP A 55 -3.69 4.35 8.27
C ASP A 55 -3.33 4.92 6.90
N LEU A 56 -3.42 4.12 5.84
CA LEU A 56 -3.28 4.62 4.47
C LEU A 56 -4.35 5.66 4.13
N ILE A 57 -5.60 5.46 4.54
CA ILE A 57 -6.67 6.46 4.34
C ILE A 57 -6.29 7.79 4.99
N LYS A 58 -5.79 7.79 6.23
CA LYS A 58 -5.35 9.01 6.93
C LYS A 58 -4.22 9.72 6.18
N ILE A 59 -3.23 8.96 5.71
CA ILE A 59 -2.07 9.50 4.96
C ILE A 59 -2.53 10.20 3.67
N PHE A 60 -3.49 9.62 2.93
CA PHE A 60 -3.98 10.20 1.69
C PHE A 60 -5.11 11.23 1.87
N GLN A 61 -5.61 11.42 3.09
CA GLN A 61 -6.54 12.51 3.44
C GLN A 61 -5.81 13.81 3.78
N ASP A 62 -4.59 13.73 4.33
CA ASP A 62 -3.72 14.89 4.54
C ASP A 62 -2.90 15.18 3.27
N PRO A 63 -3.06 16.35 2.64
CA PRO A 63 -2.31 16.72 1.44
C PRO A 63 -0.78 16.68 1.62
N ALA A 64 -0.27 17.06 2.79
CA ALA A 64 1.17 17.10 3.05
C ALA A 64 1.74 15.68 3.18
N ALA A 65 1.08 14.83 3.98
CA ALA A 65 1.45 13.42 4.11
C ALA A 65 1.29 12.66 2.79
N SER A 66 0.25 12.96 2.01
CA SER A 66 0.02 12.39 0.67
C SER A 66 1.18 12.70 -0.28
N LEU A 67 1.56 13.98 -0.39
CA LEU A 67 2.69 14.40 -1.23
C LEU A 67 3.98 13.69 -0.84
N LEU A 68 4.27 13.60 0.46
CA LEU A 68 5.44 12.92 0.98
C LEU A 68 5.40 11.41 0.68
N ALA A 69 4.27 10.75 0.90
CA ALA A 69 4.09 9.33 0.60
C ALA A 69 4.26 9.03 -0.90
N ARG A 70 3.70 9.87 -1.76
CA ARG A 70 3.84 9.77 -3.22
C ARG A 70 5.30 9.96 -3.65
N ARG A 71 6.00 10.93 -3.06
CA ARG A 71 7.43 11.15 -3.30
C ARG A 71 8.28 9.96 -2.88
N LEU A 72 8.05 9.44 -1.68
CA LEU A 72 8.73 8.25 -1.18
C LEU A 72 8.52 7.04 -2.09
N ILE A 73 7.30 6.83 -2.61
CA ILE A 73 7.01 5.71 -3.52
C ILE A 73 7.71 5.89 -4.88
N ARG A 74 7.80 7.14 -5.39
CA ARG A 74 8.51 7.44 -6.63
C ARG A 74 10.03 7.29 -6.50
N GLU A 75 10.58 7.72 -5.37
CA GLU A 75 12.02 7.69 -5.10
C GLU A 75 12.49 6.33 -4.53
N ALA A 76 11.56 5.50 -4.07
CA ALA A 76 11.87 4.18 -3.53
C ALA A 76 12.56 3.31 -4.57
N ARG A 77 13.70 2.73 -4.20
CA ARG A 77 14.35 1.71 -5.03
C ARG A 77 13.54 0.40 -4.93
N PRO A 78 13.46 -0.40 -6.01
CA PRO A 78 12.81 -1.72 -5.97
C PRO A 78 13.33 -2.63 -4.84
N ALA A 79 14.60 -2.46 -4.46
CA ALA A 79 15.21 -3.17 -3.34
C ALA A 79 14.61 -2.81 -1.96
N GLN A 80 14.23 -1.54 -1.74
CA GLN A 80 13.56 -1.09 -0.52
C GLN A 80 12.15 -1.68 -0.44
N PHE A 81 11.42 -1.69 -1.56
CA PHE A 81 10.09 -2.33 -1.62
C PHE A 81 10.16 -3.84 -1.36
N LYS A 82 11.17 -4.52 -1.90
CA LYS A 82 11.45 -5.94 -1.63
C LYS A 82 11.77 -6.20 -0.16
N ALA A 83 12.48 -5.29 0.53
CA ALA A 83 12.77 -5.41 1.95
C ALA A 83 11.48 -5.30 2.80
N VAL A 84 10.61 -4.35 2.48
CA VAL A 84 9.29 -4.18 3.13
C VAL A 84 8.41 -5.43 2.92
N VAL A 85 8.28 -5.90 1.68
CA VAL A 85 7.50 -7.12 1.35
C VAL A 85 8.07 -8.35 2.07
N ARG A 86 9.40 -8.47 2.16
CA ARG A 86 10.04 -9.57 2.89
C ARG A 86 9.84 -9.48 4.40
N GLY A 87 9.79 -8.27 4.97
CA GLY A 87 9.46 -8.04 6.37
C GLY A 87 8.02 -8.44 6.70
N ALA A 88 7.07 -8.12 5.82
CA ALA A 88 5.65 -8.46 5.99
C ALA A 88 5.31 -9.96 5.85
N ILE A 89 6.16 -10.74 5.16
CA ILE A 89 5.97 -12.20 4.96
C ILE A 89 6.66 -13.02 6.07
N ARG A 90 7.49 -12.38 6.90
CA ARG A 90 8.30 -13.09 7.91
C ARG A 90 7.40 -13.59 9.03
#